data_AF-A0A9W8PCM8-F1
#
_entry.id   AF-A0A9W8PCM8-F1
#
_cell.length_a   1.000
_cell.length_b   1.000
_cell.length_c   1.000
_cell.angle_alpha   90.00
_cell.angle_beta   90.00
_cell.angle_gamma   90.00
#
_symmetry.space_group_name_H-M   'P 1'
#
loop_
_entity.id
_entity.type
_entity.pdbx_description
1 polymer ?
#
loop_
_entity_poly.entity_id
_entity_poly.type
_entity_poly.pdbx_seq_one_letter_code
_entity_poly.pdbx_strand_id
1 'polypeptide(L)'
;MTKHSKNNTASSIFSYAEYKKLDYGTKKQRLGHESMRRFDACALCLNRAREPLACNEGHLFCKECVYTDLLTQKKDIKRQKDKLESMKKEAKEEREKAKLAARERVLREFEKGQLGLGVNKPSKTGSGTLTGLENDANEANPSDSLKRKFNFSSSNVESLALEAEEAALRQIEVEQREALKAKLPDFWLPSLTPTYTGKGDLESVKSLEDVKVQTTCRGGNPRHSLNMKSLVPVKFTFETSNSSGKSNSKESDQQAICPSCKKVLSNNTLIYLSKPCAHVTCKTCTETLVRPAKQCIVCDTPLKKFDIIELKREGTGFAGGGMAETSKAGVAFQG
;
A
#
# COMPACT_ATOMS: atom_id res chain seq x y z
N MET A 1 -38.76 -51.73 -8.29
CA MET A 1 -37.86 -50.63 -7.85
C MET A 1 -37.70 -49.66 -9.00
N THR A 2 -38.48 -48.58 -8.97
CA THR A 2 -38.42 -47.48 -9.91
C THR A 2 -37.01 -46.88 -9.89
N LYS A 3 -36.31 -46.96 -11.04
CA LYS A 3 -35.07 -46.22 -11.27
C LYS A 3 -35.43 -44.73 -11.20
N HIS A 4 -35.39 -44.14 -10.01
CA HIS A 4 -35.26 -42.69 -9.90
C HIS A 4 -33.95 -42.37 -10.61
N SER A 5 -34.02 -41.77 -11.80
CA SER A 5 -32.84 -41.21 -12.46
C SER A 5 -32.16 -40.35 -11.42
N LYS A 6 -30.97 -40.75 -10.96
CA LYS A 6 -30.19 -39.96 -10.01
C LYS A 6 -30.08 -38.57 -10.61
N ASN A 7 -30.71 -37.58 -9.98
CA ASN A 7 -30.57 -36.21 -10.42
C ASN A 7 -29.07 -35.90 -10.39
N ASN A 8 -28.54 -35.33 -11.48
CA ASN A 8 -27.11 -35.04 -11.67
C ASN A 8 -26.51 -34.09 -10.59
N THR A 9 -27.31 -33.67 -9.61
CA THR A 9 -26.97 -32.77 -8.52
C THR A 9 -27.11 -33.42 -7.14
N ALA A 10 -27.37 -34.73 -7.05
CA ALA A 10 -27.62 -35.46 -5.80
C ALA A 10 -26.43 -36.30 -5.31
N SER A 11 -25.30 -36.32 -6.03
CA SER A 11 -24.07 -36.96 -5.56
C SER A 11 -23.26 -36.01 -4.67
N SER A 12 -22.55 -36.56 -3.68
CA SER A 12 -21.59 -35.80 -2.86
C SER A 12 -20.31 -35.42 -3.61
N ILE A 13 -20.10 -36.00 -4.79
CA ILE A 13 -18.98 -35.73 -5.69
C ILE A 13 -19.56 -35.29 -7.02
N PHE A 14 -19.30 -34.04 -7.42
CA PHE A 14 -19.72 -33.48 -8.69
C PHE A 14 -18.61 -33.63 -9.73
N SER A 15 -18.97 -34.07 -10.93
CA SER A 15 -18.10 -33.92 -12.10
C SER A 15 -17.94 -32.44 -12.47
N TYR A 16 -16.91 -32.10 -13.24
CA TYR A 16 -16.69 -30.72 -13.71
C TYR A 16 -17.91 -30.14 -14.45
N ALA A 17 -18.60 -30.96 -15.25
CA ALA A 17 -19.78 -30.56 -16.01
C ALA A 17 -21.00 -30.31 -15.10
N GLU A 18 -21.15 -31.08 -14.02
CA GLU A 18 -22.18 -30.87 -13.00
C GLU A 18 -21.86 -29.61 -12.18
N TYR A 19 -20.62 -29.46 -11.71
CA TYR A 19 -20.17 -28.28 -10.95
C TYR A 19 -20.42 -26.97 -11.71
N LYS A 20 -20.25 -26.97 -13.04
CA LYS A 20 -20.51 -25.80 -13.88
C LYS A 20 -22.00 -25.47 -14.04
N LYS A 21 -22.91 -26.43 -13.86
CA LYS A 21 -24.37 -26.23 -13.90
C LYS A 21 -24.94 -25.74 -12.57
N LEU A 22 -24.19 -25.89 -11.48
CA LEU A 22 -24.61 -25.54 -10.13
C LEU A 22 -24.47 -24.03 -9.91
N ASP A 23 -25.34 -23.46 -9.07
CA ASP A 23 -25.28 -22.03 -8.73
C ASP A 23 -24.37 -21.72 -7.53
N TYR A 24 -23.93 -22.76 -6.83
CA TYR A 24 -23.08 -22.69 -5.65
C TYR A 24 -21.59 -22.93 -5.96
N GLY A 25 -20.74 -22.56 -5.00
CA GLY A 25 -19.29 -22.72 -5.11
C GLY A 25 -18.58 -21.61 -5.91
N THR A 26 -17.30 -21.82 -6.21
CA THR A 26 -16.49 -20.84 -6.95
C THR A 26 -16.70 -20.97 -8.44
N LYS A 27 -17.35 -19.98 -9.07
CA LYS A 27 -17.53 -19.93 -10.52
C LYS A 27 -16.37 -19.20 -11.17
N LYS A 28 -15.70 -19.84 -12.14
CA LYS A 28 -14.65 -19.24 -12.97
C LYS A 28 -15.18 -19.07 -14.40
N GLN A 29 -15.09 -17.87 -14.94
CA GLN A 29 -15.46 -17.58 -16.32
C GLN A 29 -14.33 -16.85 -17.04
N ARG A 30 -14.06 -17.30 -18.28
CA ARG A 30 -13.17 -16.58 -19.19
C ARG A 30 -13.90 -15.41 -19.82
N LEU A 31 -13.32 -14.23 -19.68
CA LEU A 31 -13.79 -12.99 -20.28
C LEU A 31 -13.43 -12.97 -21.76
N GLY A 32 -14.38 -12.56 -22.59
CA GLY A 32 -14.16 -12.40 -24.03
C GLY A 32 -13.42 -11.11 -24.35
N HIS A 33 -13.08 -10.93 -25.64
CA HIS A 33 -12.43 -9.72 -26.15
C HIS A 33 -13.22 -8.44 -25.83
N GLU A 34 -14.56 -8.51 -25.84
CA GLU A 34 -15.44 -7.36 -25.57
C GLU A 34 -15.34 -6.87 -24.12
N SER A 35 -14.95 -7.73 -23.19
CA SER A 35 -14.75 -7.37 -21.78
C SER A 35 -13.37 -6.78 -21.49
N MET A 36 -12.50 -6.69 -22.51
CA MET A 36 -11.13 -6.20 -22.38
C MET A 36 -11.03 -4.77 -22.92
N ARG A 37 -10.30 -3.90 -22.20
CA ARG A 37 -10.05 -2.53 -22.67
C ARG A 37 -9.29 -2.55 -24.00
N ARG A 38 -9.72 -1.68 -24.94
CA ARG A 38 -9.01 -1.46 -26.20
C ARG A 38 -7.61 -0.89 -25.98
N PHE A 39 -6.69 -1.19 -26.90
CA PHE A 39 -5.30 -0.73 -26.86
C PHE A 39 -5.19 0.80 -26.93
N ASP A 40 -6.14 1.47 -27.59
CA ASP A 40 -6.24 2.92 -27.76
C ASP A 40 -7.17 3.59 -26.75
N ALA A 41 -7.69 2.85 -25.76
CA ALA A 41 -8.59 3.38 -24.75
C ALA A 41 -7.85 3.87 -23.49
N CYS A 42 -8.34 4.96 -22.91
CA CYS A 42 -7.85 5.52 -21.66
C CYS A 42 -8.19 4.61 -20.47
N ALA A 43 -7.22 4.37 -19.59
CA ALA A 43 -7.43 3.55 -18.40
C ALA A 43 -8.32 4.20 -17.31
N LEU A 44 -8.68 5.48 -17.44
CA LEU A 44 -9.56 6.18 -16.50
C LEU A 44 -11.00 6.28 -17.02
N CYS A 45 -11.20 6.70 -18.27
CA CYS A 45 -12.53 6.89 -18.84
C CYS A 45 -13.00 5.77 -19.78
N LEU A 46 -12.15 4.78 -20.08
CA LEU A 46 -12.41 3.60 -20.94
C LEU A 46 -12.81 3.90 -22.40
N ASN A 47 -12.96 5.17 -22.75
CA ASN A 47 -13.16 5.64 -24.12
C ASN A 47 -11.82 5.73 -24.86
N ARG A 48 -11.88 5.81 -26.19
CA ARG A 48 -10.71 6.10 -27.04
C ARG A 48 -10.01 7.37 -26.56
N ALA A 49 -8.70 7.29 -26.35
CA ALA A 49 -7.94 8.32 -25.68
C ALA A 49 -7.82 9.58 -26.53
N ARG A 50 -8.22 10.73 -25.97
CA ARG A 50 -8.05 12.07 -26.57
C ARG A 50 -6.73 12.66 -26.09
N GLU A 51 -5.91 13.16 -27.02
CA GLU A 51 -4.53 13.58 -26.74
C GLU A 51 -3.80 12.57 -25.83
N PRO A 52 -3.54 11.36 -26.35
CA PRO A 52 -3.13 10.25 -25.50
C PRO A 52 -1.76 10.51 -24.85
N LEU A 53 -1.70 10.29 -23.53
CA LEU A 53 -0.49 10.31 -22.72
C LEU A 53 -0.25 8.92 -22.14
N ALA A 54 1.02 8.51 -22.06
CA ALA A 54 1.44 7.26 -21.46
C ALA A 54 2.31 7.49 -20.22
N CYS A 55 2.17 6.61 -19.24
CA CYS A 55 3.14 6.50 -18.14
C CYS A 55 4.39 5.70 -18.59
N ASN A 56 5.47 5.76 -17.81
CA ASN A 56 6.67 4.94 -17.96
C ASN A 56 6.39 3.43 -17.97
N GLU A 57 5.33 2.97 -17.30
CA GLU A 57 4.89 1.57 -17.35
C GLU A 57 3.98 1.23 -18.54
N GLY A 58 3.65 2.21 -19.38
CA GLY A 58 2.88 1.98 -20.61
C GLY A 58 1.36 2.05 -20.48
N HIS A 59 0.80 2.47 -19.35
CA HIS A 59 -0.64 2.73 -19.25
C HIS A 59 -1.01 3.99 -20.03
N LEU A 60 -2.09 3.90 -20.84
CA LEU A 60 -2.57 4.96 -21.72
C LEU A 60 -3.69 5.77 -21.07
N PHE A 61 -3.70 7.07 -21.28
CA PHE A 61 -4.72 7.95 -20.73
C PHE A 61 -5.04 9.16 -21.62
N CYS A 62 -6.20 9.77 -21.42
CA CYS A 62 -6.47 11.12 -21.93
C CYS A 62 -5.72 12.15 -21.09
N LYS A 63 -5.18 13.20 -21.72
CA LYS A 63 -4.51 14.31 -21.04
C LYS A 63 -5.35 14.92 -19.91
N GLU A 64 -6.62 15.21 -20.17
CA GLU A 64 -7.54 15.76 -19.18
C GLU A 64 -7.77 14.81 -18.01
N CYS A 65 -8.01 13.52 -18.29
CA CYS A 65 -8.28 12.51 -17.25
C CYS A 65 -7.08 12.32 -16.32
N VAL A 66 -5.85 12.25 -16.83
CA VAL A 66 -4.67 12.11 -15.95
C VAL A 66 -4.43 13.37 -15.14
N TYR A 67 -4.56 14.53 -15.75
CA TYR A 67 -4.28 15.79 -15.06
C TYR A 67 -5.29 16.03 -13.95
N THR A 68 -6.57 15.79 -14.20
CA THR A 68 -7.60 15.86 -13.18
C THR A 68 -7.34 14.85 -12.06
N ASP A 69 -7.03 13.59 -12.37
CA ASP A 69 -6.73 12.56 -11.36
C ASP A 69 -5.46 12.88 -10.54
N LEU A 70 -4.38 13.36 -11.17
CA LEU A 70 -3.17 13.75 -10.46
C LEU A 70 -3.40 14.98 -9.57
N LEU A 71 -4.26 15.92 -10.00
CA LEU A 71 -4.62 17.09 -9.20
C LEU A 71 -5.52 16.71 -8.01
N THR A 72 -6.50 15.82 -8.19
CA THR A 72 -7.33 15.33 -7.09
C THR A 72 -6.48 14.57 -6.07
N GLN A 73 -5.60 13.67 -6.54
CA GLN A 73 -4.66 12.98 -5.66
C GLN A 73 -3.78 13.98 -4.89
N LYS A 74 -3.23 15.02 -5.53
CA LYS A 74 -2.44 16.04 -4.81
C LYS A 74 -3.25 16.78 -3.75
N LYS A 75 -4.52 17.09 -4.01
CA LYS A 75 -5.43 17.73 -3.04
C LYS A 75 -5.72 16.79 -1.86
N ASP A 76 -5.98 15.53 -2.12
CA ASP A 76 -6.24 14.52 -1.09
C ASP A 76 -5.00 14.28 -0.22
N ILE A 77 -3.82 14.19 -0.86
CA ILE A 77 -2.54 14.08 -0.17
C ILE A 77 -2.30 15.30 0.72
N LYS A 78 -2.59 16.51 0.23
CA LYS A 78 -2.47 17.73 1.04
C LYS A 78 -3.41 17.68 2.24
N ARG A 79 -4.70 17.36 2.03
CA ARG A 79 -5.68 17.24 3.12
C ARG A 79 -5.28 16.20 4.16
N GLN A 80 -4.76 15.06 3.72
CA GLN A 80 -4.25 14.01 4.61
C GLN A 80 -3.02 14.48 5.39
N LYS A 81 -2.09 15.20 4.75
CA LYS A 81 -0.92 15.79 5.43
C LYS A 81 -1.34 16.82 6.47
N ASP A 82 -2.22 17.76 6.12
CA ASP A 82 -2.71 18.79 7.04
C ASP A 82 -3.38 18.15 8.26
N LYS A 83 -4.19 17.10 8.06
CA LYS A 83 -4.82 16.33 9.15
C LYS A 83 -3.79 15.55 10.00
N LEU A 84 -2.77 14.96 9.37
CA LEU A 84 -1.71 14.29 10.10
C LEU A 84 -0.87 15.28 10.91
N GLU A 85 -0.61 16.47 10.37
CA GLU A 85 0.11 17.54 11.07
C GLU A 85 -0.68 18.08 12.27
N SER A 86 -2.00 18.27 12.15
CA SER A 86 -2.85 18.68 13.28
C SER A 86 -2.85 17.63 14.40
N MET A 87 -3.05 16.36 14.05
CA MET A 87 -3.00 15.25 15.02
C MET A 87 -1.62 15.13 15.68
N LYS A 88 -0.53 15.33 14.92
CA LYS A 88 0.83 15.34 15.47
C LYS A 88 1.05 16.50 16.45
N LYS A 89 0.48 17.67 16.17
CA LYS A 89 0.57 18.84 17.06
C LYS A 89 -0.18 18.58 18.37
N GLU A 90 -1.42 18.10 18.31
CA GLU A 90 -2.23 17.74 19.47
C GLU A 90 -1.54 16.66 20.33
N ALA A 91 -0.98 15.62 19.70
CA ALA A 91 -0.24 14.57 20.39
C ALA A 91 1.03 15.09 21.09
N LYS A 92 1.74 16.08 20.51
CA LYS A 92 2.89 16.72 21.15
C LYS A 92 2.49 17.54 22.37
N GLU A 93 1.43 18.35 22.25
CA GLU A 93 0.91 19.16 23.36
C GLU A 93 0.39 18.28 24.51
N GLU A 94 -0.32 17.19 24.20
CA GLU A 94 -0.74 16.22 25.21
C GLU A 94 0.46 15.54 25.89
N ARG A 95 1.49 15.20 25.11
CA ARG A 95 2.72 14.62 25.65
C ARG A 95 3.44 15.57 26.60
N GLU A 96 3.50 16.86 26.28
CA GLU A 96 4.10 17.88 27.15
C GLU A 96 3.28 18.09 28.43
N LYS A 97 1.94 18.18 28.32
CA LYS A 97 1.04 18.29 29.47
C LYS A 97 1.18 17.10 30.42
N ALA A 98 1.22 15.89 29.88
CA ALA A 98 1.39 14.67 30.68
C ALA A 98 2.78 14.58 31.32
N LYS A 99 3.85 15.03 30.64
CA LYS A 99 5.19 15.14 31.26
C LYS A 99 5.19 16.13 32.43
N LEU A 100 4.53 17.29 32.29
CA LEU A 100 4.42 18.27 33.36
C LEU A 100 3.59 17.74 34.54
N ALA A 101 2.44 17.13 34.26
CA ALA A 101 1.57 16.54 35.29
C ALA A 101 2.26 15.43 36.09
N ALA A 102 3.09 14.62 35.44
CA ALA A 102 3.84 13.59 36.13
C ALA A 102 5.00 14.15 36.95
N ARG A 103 5.71 15.18 36.47
CA ARG A 103 6.70 15.91 37.28
C ARG A 103 6.04 16.49 38.55
N GLU A 104 4.86 17.08 38.41
CA GLU A 104 4.09 17.57 39.57
C GLU A 104 3.68 16.43 40.52
N ARG A 105 3.32 15.26 40.00
CA ARG A 105 2.98 14.08 40.81
C ARG A 105 4.17 13.56 41.60
N VAL A 106 5.34 13.46 40.98
CA VAL A 106 6.59 13.04 41.64
C VAL A 106 6.96 14.05 42.74
N LEU A 107 6.90 15.36 42.45
CA LEU A 107 7.14 16.40 43.44
C LEU A 107 6.16 16.31 44.62
N ARG A 108 4.87 16.09 44.37
CA ARG A 108 3.87 15.93 45.44
C ARG A 108 4.08 14.67 46.29
N GLU A 109 4.47 13.56 45.68
CA GLU A 109 4.79 12.32 46.40
C GLU A 109 6.01 12.54 47.30
N PHE A 110 7.02 13.24 46.78
CA PHE A 110 8.23 13.62 47.50
C PHE A 110 7.92 14.56 48.69
N GLU A 111 7.14 15.64 48.46
CA GLU A 111 6.70 16.57 49.52
C GLU A 111 5.90 15.86 50.61
N LYS A 112 4.98 14.95 50.24
CA LYS A 112 4.23 14.14 51.22
C LYS A 112 5.13 13.19 51.99
N GLY A 113 6.13 12.59 51.34
CA GLY A 113 7.14 11.76 52.00
C GLY A 113 7.99 12.55 53.00
N GLN A 114 8.27 13.82 52.72
CA GLN A 114 9.09 14.69 53.55
C GLN A 114 8.31 15.37 54.69
N LEU A 115 7.03 15.71 54.46
CA LEU A 115 6.09 16.16 55.49
C LEU A 115 5.58 15.01 56.38
N GLY A 116 5.80 13.76 55.98
CA GLY A 116 5.45 12.53 56.69
C GLY A 116 6.41 12.11 57.81
N LEU A 117 7.33 12.98 58.24
CA LEU A 117 8.17 12.77 59.42
C LEU A 117 7.33 12.92 60.71
N GLY A 118 6.49 11.91 60.99
CA GLY A 118 5.73 11.85 62.23
C GLY A 118 4.73 10.71 62.40
N VAL A 119 4.46 9.87 61.39
CA VAL A 119 3.55 8.74 61.57
C VAL A 119 4.12 7.46 60.95
N ASN A 120 4.59 6.58 61.84
CA ASN A 120 4.87 5.19 61.54
C ASN A 120 3.63 4.54 60.92
N LYS A 121 3.69 4.18 59.62
CA LYS A 121 2.79 3.16 59.07
C LYS A 121 3.55 2.23 58.13
N PRO A 122 3.45 0.91 58.30
CA PRO A 122 4.19 -0.05 57.49
C PRO A 122 3.48 -0.22 56.14
N SER A 123 4.17 0.07 55.03
CA SER A 123 3.69 -0.35 53.71
C SER A 123 4.30 -1.72 53.35
N LYS A 124 3.52 -2.79 53.50
CA LYS A 124 3.49 -3.88 52.50
C LYS A 124 2.91 -3.24 51.23
N THR A 125 3.37 -3.38 49.99
CA THR A 125 4.00 -4.47 49.20
C THR A 125 4.32 -3.83 47.83
N GLY A 126 5.26 -4.27 46.99
CA GLY A 126 6.03 -5.49 47.00
C GLY A 126 7.00 -5.61 45.81
N SER A 127 7.83 -6.66 45.93
CA SER A 127 8.18 -7.60 44.86
C SER A 127 9.08 -7.14 43.72
N GLY A 128 10.40 -7.34 43.93
CA GLY A 128 11.41 -7.49 42.89
C GLY A 128 12.26 -8.73 43.19
N THR A 129 11.86 -9.85 42.60
CA THR A 129 12.55 -11.14 42.56
C THR A 129 14.01 -11.00 42.11
N LEU A 130 14.96 -11.47 42.92
CA LEU A 130 16.27 -11.89 42.43
C LEU A 130 16.48 -13.36 42.80
N THR A 131 16.49 -14.16 41.74
CA THR A 131 16.78 -15.58 41.68
C THR A 131 18.19 -15.88 42.18
N GLY A 132 18.34 -17.07 42.74
CA GLY A 132 19.47 -17.48 43.56
C GLY A 132 20.82 -17.62 42.87
N LEU A 133 21.84 -17.55 43.71
CA LEU A 133 23.02 -18.38 43.63
C LEU A 133 23.27 -18.97 45.02
N GLU A 134 23.33 -20.29 45.04
CA GLU A 134 23.55 -21.16 46.17
C GLU A 134 25.05 -21.14 46.52
N ASN A 135 25.40 -21.11 47.82
CA ASN A 135 26.21 -22.14 48.48
C ASN A 135 26.60 -21.79 49.92
N ASP A 136 26.42 -22.81 50.76
CA ASP A 136 27.12 -23.21 51.98
C ASP A 136 27.05 -22.40 53.30
N ALA A 137 26.20 -22.94 54.18
CA ALA A 137 26.51 -23.48 55.52
C ALA A 137 27.49 -22.74 56.46
N ASN A 138 26.95 -22.17 57.55
CA ASN A 138 27.20 -22.70 58.91
C ASN A 138 26.31 -22.06 59.99
N GLU A 139 26.08 -22.84 61.06
CA GLU A 139 25.24 -22.58 62.23
C GLU A 139 25.59 -21.32 63.03
N ALA A 140 24.55 -20.67 63.59
CA ALA A 140 24.37 -20.43 65.04
C ALA A 140 23.67 -19.09 65.38
N ASN A 141 22.46 -19.22 65.91
CA ASN A 141 21.76 -18.38 66.90
C ASN A 141 21.27 -16.95 66.59
N PRO A 142 20.17 -16.54 67.27
CA PRO A 142 19.34 -15.40 66.90
C PRO A 142 19.79 -14.12 67.61
N SER A 143 19.23 -12.99 67.18
CA SER A 143 19.48 -11.62 67.66
C SER A 143 20.72 -10.95 67.08
N ASP A 144 20.51 -10.09 66.09
CA ASP A 144 20.67 -8.65 66.33
C ASP A 144 20.07 -7.89 65.14
N SER A 145 19.06 -7.08 65.40
CA SER A 145 18.53 -6.14 64.44
C SER A 145 19.56 -5.03 64.23
N LEU A 146 20.58 -5.30 63.41
CA LEU A 146 21.49 -4.29 62.90
C LEU A 146 20.69 -3.37 61.96
N LYS A 147 20.09 -2.36 62.58
CA LYS A 147 19.62 -1.13 61.95
C LYS A 147 20.79 -0.62 61.09
N ARG A 148 20.75 -0.87 59.79
CA ARG A 148 21.61 -0.17 58.82
C ARG A 148 21.41 1.31 59.12
N LYS A 149 22.41 1.95 59.73
CA LYS A 149 22.41 3.39 59.99
C LYS A 149 22.20 4.05 58.65
N PHE A 150 21.01 4.62 58.44
CA PHE A 150 20.67 5.35 57.25
C PHE A 150 21.57 6.59 57.22
N ASN A 151 22.66 6.51 56.47
CA ASN A 151 23.57 7.63 56.32
C ASN A 151 23.02 8.50 55.20
N PHE A 152 22.41 9.62 55.57
CA PHE A 152 21.80 10.57 54.64
C PHE A 152 22.92 11.25 53.84
N SER A 153 23.18 10.74 52.63
CA SER A 153 24.05 11.38 51.65
C SER A 153 23.19 12.13 50.64
N SER A 154 23.45 13.43 50.42
CA SER A 154 22.67 14.20 49.42
C SER A 154 22.79 13.59 48.02
N SER A 155 23.94 12.98 47.69
CA SER A 155 24.17 12.30 46.41
C SER A 155 23.23 11.11 46.18
N ASN A 156 22.88 10.38 47.25
CA ASN A 156 22.00 9.21 47.15
C ASN A 156 20.53 9.62 47.04
N VAL A 157 20.17 10.77 47.62
CA VAL A 157 18.82 11.35 47.48
C VAL A 157 18.63 11.85 46.05
N GLU A 158 19.65 12.48 45.47
CA GLU A 158 19.64 12.91 44.06
C GLU A 158 19.54 11.71 43.10
N SER A 159 20.27 10.61 43.33
CA SER A 159 20.17 9.43 42.47
C SER A 159 18.81 8.74 42.54
N LEU A 160 18.22 8.64 43.74
CA LEU A 160 16.87 8.08 43.93
C LEU A 160 15.80 8.96 43.29
N ALA A 161 15.96 10.29 43.34
CA ALA A 161 15.05 11.23 42.68
C ALA A 161 15.11 11.08 41.15
N LEU A 162 16.31 10.97 40.57
CA LEU A 162 16.49 10.75 39.13
C LEU A 162 15.91 9.41 38.67
N GLU A 163 16.11 8.34 39.44
CA GLU A 163 15.55 7.01 39.12
C GLU A 163 14.01 7.01 39.19
N ALA A 164 13.43 7.69 40.18
CA ALA A 164 11.98 7.87 40.29
C ALA A 164 11.40 8.71 39.14
N GLU A 165 12.11 9.77 38.73
CA GLU A 165 11.75 10.58 37.56
C GLU A 165 11.81 9.76 36.27
N GLU A 166 12.85 8.96 36.06
CA GLU A 166 12.97 8.08 34.90
C GLU A 166 11.90 6.98 34.87
N ALA A 167 11.58 6.37 36.01
CA ALA A 167 10.53 5.36 36.12
C ALA A 167 9.14 5.95 35.82
N ALA A 168 8.85 7.15 36.33
CA ALA A 168 7.62 7.88 36.01
C ALA A 168 7.55 8.21 34.51
N LEU A 169 8.65 8.66 33.89
CA LEU A 169 8.70 8.93 32.45
C LEU A 169 8.41 7.69 31.60
N ARG A 170 8.92 6.51 31.99
CA ARG A 170 8.65 5.25 31.29
C ARG A 170 7.19 4.82 31.39
N GLN A 171 6.55 4.97 32.55
CA GLN A 171 5.13 4.62 32.73
C GLN A 171 4.21 5.53 31.91
N ILE A 172 4.48 6.83 31.91
CA ILE A 172 3.76 7.79 31.06
C ILE A 172 3.93 7.45 29.59
N GLU A 173 5.13 7.02 29.17
CA GLU A 173 5.37 6.68 27.78
C GLU A 173 4.54 5.47 27.34
N VAL A 174 4.34 4.48 28.21
CA VAL A 174 3.46 3.32 27.96
C VAL A 174 2.00 3.77 27.90
N GLU A 175 1.53 4.54 28.88
CA GLU A 175 0.15 5.05 28.94
C GLU A 175 -0.17 5.95 27.75
N GLN A 176 0.76 6.80 27.33
CA GLN A 176 0.63 7.62 26.11
C GLN A 176 0.60 6.77 24.85
N ARG A 177 1.43 5.72 24.74
CA ARG A 177 1.36 4.80 23.59
C ARG A 177 0.01 4.07 23.54
N GLU A 178 -0.56 3.69 24.68
CA GLU A 178 -1.86 3.04 24.76
C GLU A 178 -3.01 4.02 24.44
N ALA A 179 -2.96 5.24 24.98
CA ALA A 179 -3.91 6.30 24.66
C ALA A 179 -3.85 6.70 23.17
N LEU A 180 -2.66 6.75 22.57
CA LEU A 180 -2.48 6.98 21.14
C LEU A 180 -3.04 5.84 20.30
N LYS A 181 -2.86 4.57 20.71
CA LYS A 181 -3.51 3.43 20.05
C LYS A 181 -5.04 3.57 20.07
N ALA A 182 -5.62 4.03 21.18
CA ALA A 182 -7.08 4.22 21.31
C ALA A 182 -7.62 5.44 20.53
N LYS A 183 -6.79 6.47 20.30
CA LYS A 183 -7.18 7.72 19.59
C LYS A 183 -6.93 7.66 18.08
N LEU A 184 -6.03 6.79 17.62
CA LEU A 184 -5.74 6.63 16.20
C LEU A 184 -6.92 5.93 15.52
N PRO A 185 -7.48 6.49 14.42
CA PRO A 185 -8.49 5.79 13.65
C PRO A 185 -7.89 4.51 13.06
N ASP A 186 -8.33 3.35 13.56
CA ASP A 186 -7.87 1.99 13.19
C ASP A 186 -7.88 1.71 11.67
N PHE A 187 -8.61 2.51 10.91
CA PHE A 187 -8.83 2.34 9.48
C PHE A 187 -7.60 2.63 8.59
N TRP A 188 -6.61 3.40 9.05
CA TRP A 188 -5.52 3.91 8.20
C TRP A 188 -4.14 3.28 8.45
N LEU A 189 -4.01 2.43 9.47
CA LEU A 189 -2.77 1.75 9.82
C LEU A 189 -2.95 0.25 9.61
N PRO A 190 -2.40 -0.33 8.53
CA PRO A 190 -2.49 -1.78 8.27
C PRO A 190 -2.07 -2.62 9.48
N SER A 191 -1.10 -2.14 10.27
CA SER A 191 -0.59 -2.77 11.50
C SER A 191 -1.56 -2.78 12.69
N LEU A 192 -2.66 -2.02 12.64
CA LEU A 192 -3.70 -1.95 13.69
C LEU A 192 -5.03 -2.55 13.23
N THR A 193 -5.11 -3.08 12.00
CA THR A 193 -6.33 -3.75 11.54
C THR A 193 -6.43 -5.17 12.15
N PRO A 194 -7.61 -5.59 12.65
CA PRO A 194 -7.78 -6.88 13.34
C PRO A 194 -7.55 -8.11 12.45
N THR A 195 -7.50 -7.92 11.13
CA THR A 195 -7.21 -8.96 10.12
C THR A 195 -5.73 -9.05 9.73
N TYR A 196 -4.84 -8.19 10.27
CA TYR A 196 -3.43 -8.20 9.90
C TYR A 196 -2.66 -9.34 10.59
N THR A 197 -2.43 -10.42 9.85
CA THR A 197 -1.55 -11.54 10.22
C THR A 197 -0.15 -11.35 9.63
N GLY A 198 0.51 -10.25 9.99
CA GLY A 198 1.84 -9.92 9.45
C GLY A 198 2.97 -10.72 10.09
N LYS A 199 3.42 -11.80 9.43
CA LYS A 199 4.76 -12.40 9.60
C LYS A 199 5.84 -11.69 8.74
N GLY A 200 5.66 -10.40 8.45
CA GLY A 200 6.60 -9.60 7.66
C GLY A 200 6.82 -8.22 8.29
N ASP A 201 8.06 -7.99 8.70
CA ASP A 201 8.70 -6.69 8.90
C ASP A 201 7.99 -5.67 9.80
N LEU A 202 7.89 -6.04 11.10
CA LEU A 202 7.62 -5.15 12.22
C LEU A 202 8.58 -3.94 12.33
N GLU A 203 9.69 -3.94 11.58
CA GLU A 203 10.67 -2.85 11.63
C GLU A 203 10.45 -1.73 10.60
N SER A 204 9.56 -1.91 9.62
CA SER A 204 9.41 -0.97 8.49
C SER A 204 8.36 0.12 8.67
N VAL A 205 7.60 0.11 9.77
CA VAL A 205 6.60 1.15 10.09
C VAL A 205 6.92 1.76 11.46
N LYS A 206 8.12 2.30 11.61
CA LYS A 206 8.57 2.95 12.86
C LYS A 206 8.08 4.39 13.02
N SER A 207 7.50 5.00 11.98
CA SER A 207 7.16 6.43 12.02
C SER A 207 6.14 6.84 10.95
N LEU A 208 5.11 7.61 11.35
CA LEU A 208 4.21 8.32 10.42
C LEU A 208 4.97 9.35 9.56
N GLU A 209 6.23 9.64 9.88
CA GLU A 209 7.13 10.49 9.10
C GLU A 209 7.59 9.87 7.77
N ASP A 210 7.57 8.54 7.62
CA ASP A 210 8.20 7.86 6.48
C ASP A 210 7.22 7.44 5.38
N VAL A 211 5.92 7.68 5.55
CA VAL A 211 4.94 7.44 4.49
C VAL A 211 5.07 8.55 3.45
N LYS A 212 5.96 8.35 2.47
CA LYS A 212 6.13 9.23 1.33
C LYS A 212 4.88 9.17 0.45
N VAL A 213 3.88 9.96 0.78
CA VAL A 213 2.63 10.01 0.03
C VAL A 213 2.91 10.64 -1.33
N GLN A 214 2.98 9.80 -2.36
CA GLN A 214 3.19 10.20 -3.75
C GLN A 214 1.91 9.95 -4.55
N THR A 215 1.74 10.73 -5.62
CA THR A 215 0.70 10.45 -6.60
C THR A 215 0.97 9.12 -7.30
N THR A 216 -0.07 8.33 -7.51
CA THR A 216 0.00 6.98 -8.04
C THR A 216 -0.82 6.84 -9.32
N CYS A 217 -0.36 5.97 -10.22
CA CYS A 217 -1.12 5.60 -11.40
C CYS A 217 -2.24 4.62 -11.02
N ARG A 218 -3.49 4.99 -11.30
CA ARG A 218 -4.67 4.13 -11.07
C ARG A 218 -4.92 3.09 -12.17
N GLY A 219 -4.24 3.22 -13.32
CA GLY A 219 -4.42 2.32 -14.46
C GLY A 219 -3.69 0.97 -14.37
N GLY A 220 -2.89 0.75 -13.32
CA GLY A 220 -2.08 -0.47 -13.17
C GLY A 220 -2.21 -1.09 -11.78
N ASN A 221 -2.14 -2.43 -11.75
CA ASN A 221 -1.98 -3.23 -10.53
C ASN A 221 -0.65 -3.99 -10.64
N PRO A 222 0.35 -3.76 -9.76
CA PRO A 222 0.36 -2.84 -8.62
C PRO A 222 0.38 -1.36 -9.03
N ARG A 223 -0.08 -0.49 -8.13
CA ARG A 223 -0.01 0.97 -8.31
C ARG A 223 1.44 1.42 -8.19
N HIS A 224 1.91 2.23 -9.13
CA HIS A 224 3.26 2.82 -9.11
C HIS A 224 3.19 4.35 -9.01
N SER A 225 4.30 4.96 -8.61
CA SER A 225 4.42 6.42 -8.53
C SER A 225 4.33 7.05 -9.92
N LEU A 226 3.47 8.06 -10.08
CA LEU A 226 3.29 8.79 -11.34
C LEU A 226 3.34 10.29 -11.05
N ASN A 227 4.05 11.05 -11.87
CA ASN A 227 4.12 12.51 -11.76
C ASN A 227 3.75 13.17 -13.10
N MET A 228 3.40 14.46 -13.07
CA MET A 228 2.95 15.17 -14.28
C MET A 228 4.04 15.21 -15.37
N LYS A 229 5.31 15.32 -14.98
CA LYS A 229 6.47 15.37 -15.89
C LYS A 229 6.88 14.01 -16.44
N SER A 230 6.45 12.91 -15.82
CA SER A 230 6.80 11.56 -16.28
C SER A 230 5.86 11.04 -17.37
N LEU A 231 4.88 11.86 -17.78
CA LEU A 231 3.93 11.51 -18.84
C LEU A 231 4.54 11.82 -20.20
N VAL A 232 4.41 10.85 -21.10
CA VAL A 232 4.95 10.92 -22.45
C VAL A 232 3.78 11.00 -23.42
N PRO A 233 3.76 11.97 -24.36
CA PRO A 233 2.72 12.02 -25.37
C PRO A 233 2.81 10.81 -26.31
N VAL A 234 1.67 10.38 -26.84
CA VAL A 234 1.56 9.26 -27.76
C VAL A 234 0.98 9.76 -29.07
N LYS A 235 1.63 9.46 -30.19
CA LYS A 235 1.16 9.79 -31.54
C LYS A 235 0.92 8.49 -32.30
N PHE A 236 -0.35 8.16 -32.46
CA PHE A 236 -0.75 7.07 -33.35
C PHE A 236 -0.75 7.56 -34.79
N THR A 237 -0.26 6.71 -35.70
CA THR A 237 -0.42 6.90 -37.14
C THR A 237 -1.72 6.23 -37.54
N PHE A 238 -2.57 6.92 -38.29
CA PHE A 238 -3.84 6.39 -38.78
C PHE A 238 -3.77 6.19 -40.28
N GLU A 239 -4.51 5.22 -40.79
CA GLU A 239 -4.62 5.02 -42.23
C GLU A 239 -5.37 6.19 -42.87
N THR A 240 -4.70 6.92 -43.76
CA THR A 240 -5.31 7.97 -44.57
C THR A 240 -6.00 7.32 -45.76
N SER A 241 -7.32 7.22 -45.75
CA SER A 241 -8.11 6.84 -46.93
C SER A 241 -7.98 7.95 -47.98
N ASN A 242 -7.04 7.81 -48.91
CA ASN A 242 -6.97 8.62 -50.11
C ASN A 242 -8.10 8.20 -51.07
N SER A 243 -9.31 8.70 -50.83
CA SER A 243 -10.37 8.73 -51.83
C SER A 243 -11.17 10.02 -51.67
N SER A 244 -11.01 10.87 -52.68
CA SER A 244 -11.85 12.00 -53.01
C SER A 244 -13.35 11.71 -52.76
N GLY A 245 -13.97 12.49 -51.87
CA GLY A 245 -15.42 12.63 -51.80
C GLY A 245 -16.05 12.21 -50.47
N LYS A 246 -16.54 13.24 -49.74
CA LYS A 246 -17.44 13.21 -48.56
C LYS A 246 -16.78 13.00 -47.20
N SER A 247 -16.37 14.13 -46.64
CA SER A 247 -16.32 14.40 -45.20
C SER A 247 -17.66 14.07 -44.54
N ASN A 248 -17.73 12.96 -43.79
CA ASN A 248 -18.62 12.76 -42.62
C ASN A 248 -18.55 11.30 -42.08
N SER A 249 -17.38 10.67 -42.06
CA SER A 249 -17.16 9.49 -41.21
C SER A 249 -16.66 9.97 -39.85
N LYS A 250 -17.36 9.57 -38.78
CA LYS A 250 -17.02 9.93 -37.39
C LYS A 250 -15.55 9.60 -37.14
N GLU A 251 -14.81 10.55 -36.56
CA GLU A 251 -13.39 10.43 -36.14
C GLU A 251 -13.09 9.16 -35.31
N SER A 252 -14.14 8.52 -34.75
CA SER A 252 -14.10 7.32 -33.92
C SER A 252 -13.60 6.04 -34.60
N ASP A 253 -13.67 5.93 -35.94
CA ASP A 253 -13.44 4.64 -36.63
C ASP A 253 -12.12 4.53 -37.40
N GLN A 254 -11.27 5.56 -37.36
CA GLN A 254 -9.94 5.48 -37.99
C GLN A 254 -9.07 4.45 -37.28
N GLN A 255 -8.63 3.43 -38.02
CA GLN A 255 -7.78 2.36 -37.51
C GLN A 255 -6.32 2.83 -37.41
N ALA A 256 -5.71 2.61 -36.25
CA ALA A 256 -4.30 2.92 -36.04
C ALA A 256 -3.43 1.86 -36.73
N ILE A 257 -2.39 2.32 -37.44
CA ILE A 257 -1.45 1.47 -38.18
C ILE A 257 -0.02 1.68 -37.69
N CYS A 258 0.81 0.64 -37.83
CA CYS A 258 2.25 0.77 -37.62
C CYS A 258 2.88 1.54 -38.80
N PRO A 259 3.67 2.59 -38.57
CA PRO A 259 4.26 3.40 -39.64
C PRO A 259 5.26 2.61 -40.51
N SER A 260 5.90 1.56 -39.97
CA SER A 260 6.93 0.80 -40.69
C SER A 260 6.34 -0.33 -41.55
N CYS A 261 5.44 -1.15 -40.99
CA CYS A 261 4.89 -2.31 -41.70
C CYS A 261 3.45 -2.11 -42.18
N LYS A 262 2.84 -0.94 -41.93
CA LYS A 262 1.43 -0.62 -42.24
C LYS A 262 0.40 -1.60 -41.68
N LYS A 263 0.82 -2.49 -40.76
CA LYS A 263 -0.08 -3.43 -40.09
C LYS A 263 -1.01 -2.67 -39.15
N VAL A 264 -2.30 -3.00 -39.22
CA VAL A 264 -3.32 -2.49 -38.27
C VAL A 264 -2.97 -2.93 -36.85
N LEU A 265 -2.91 -1.97 -35.95
CA LEU A 265 -2.68 -2.19 -34.52
C LEU A 265 -3.97 -2.70 -33.88
N SER A 266 -3.86 -3.75 -33.08
CA SER A 266 -4.98 -4.38 -32.38
C SER A 266 -4.58 -4.80 -30.97
N ASN A 267 -5.57 -5.20 -30.16
CA ASN A 267 -5.36 -5.74 -28.81
C ASN A 267 -4.46 -6.98 -28.77
N ASN A 268 -4.20 -7.65 -29.89
CA ASN A 268 -3.36 -8.84 -29.95
C ASN A 268 -1.88 -8.51 -30.22
N THR A 269 -1.62 -7.39 -30.89
CA THR A 269 -0.25 -6.98 -31.20
C THR A 269 0.34 -6.23 -30.02
N LEU A 270 1.57 -6.59 -29.63
CA LEU A 270 2.36 -5.79 -28.70
C LEU A 270 2.85 -4.52 -29.40
N ILE A 271 2.75 -3.40 -28.70
CA ILE A 271 2.96 -2.07 -29.24
C ILE A 271 3.97 -1.35 -28.34
N TYR A 272 4.93 -0.67 -28.95
CA TYR A 272 5.96 0.10 -28.25
C TYR A 272 5.91 1.57 -28.65
N LEU A 273 6.17 2.42 -27.65
CA LEU A 273 6.27 3.86 -27.75
C LEU A 273 7.73 4.29 -27.61
N SER A 274 8.16 5.19 -28.47
CA SER A 274 9.45 5.88 -28.37
C SER A 274 9.30 7.19 -27.61
N LYS A 275 9.90 7.31 -26.41
CA LYS A 275 9.74 8.46 -25.50
C LYS A 275 10.04 9.84 -26.11
N PRO A 276 11.18 10.05 -26.80
CA PRO A 276 11.54 11.40 -27.23
C PRO A 276 10.69 11.93 -28.38
N CYS A 277 10.16 11.06 -29.24
CA CYS A 277 9.43 11.46 -30.44
C CYS A 277 7.96 11.04 -30.47
N ALA A 278 7.48 10.35 -29.44
CA ALA A 278 6.09 9.94 -29.27
C ALA A 278 5.53 8.97 -30.34
N HIS A 279 6.38 8.40 -31.20
CA HIS A 279 5.92 7.50 -32.26
C HIS A 279 5.69 6.09 -31.74
N VAL A 280 4.61 5.48 -32.24
CA VAL A 280 4.15 4.15 -31.87
C VAL A 280 4.45 3.15 -32.99
N THR A 281 5.00 1.99 -32.62
CA THR A 281 5.39 0.93 -33.55
C THR A 281 5.05 -0.45 -33.00
N CYS A 282 4.83 -1.43 -33.87
CA CYS A 282 4.54 -2.80 -33.44
C CYS A 282 5.80 -3.53 -32.97
N LYS A 283 5.62 -4.59 -32.18
CA LYS A 283 6.71 -5.42 -31.63
C LYS A 283 7.74 -5.84 -32.68
N THR A 284 7.28 -6.41 -33.80
CA THR A 284 8.18 -6.91 -34.84
C THR A 284 9.09 -5.80 -35.35
N CYS A 285 8.55 -4.64 -35.72
CA CYS A 285 9.34 -3.51 -36.19
C CYS A 285 10.26 -2.94 -35.10
N THR A 286 9.84 -2.99 -33.83
CA THR A 286 10.71 -2.51 -32.75
C THR A 286 11.90 -3.41 -32.49
N GLU A 287 11.71 -4.72 -32.58
CA GLU A 287 12.77 -5.71 -32.34
C GLU A 287 13.72 -5.82 -33.53
N THR A 288 13.21 -5.72 -34.76
CA THR A 288 14.03 -5.86 -35.97
C THR A 288 14.70 -4.58 -36.43
N LEU A 289 14.06 -3.42 -36.26
CA LEU A 289 14.54 -2.14 -36.82
C LEU A 289 14.95 -1.16 -35.72
N VAL A 290 14.08 -0.86 -34.75
CA VAL A 290 14.33 0.20 -33.75
C VAL A 290 15.45 -0.19 -32.76
N ARG A 291 15.39 -1.40 -32.18
CA ARG A 291 16.36 -1.83 -31.15
C ARG A 291 17.78 -2.01 -31.70
N PRO A 292 18.00 -2.60 -32.90
CA PRO A 292 19.33 -2.71 -33.47
C PRO A 292 19.89 -1.34 -33.91
N ALA A 293 19.08 -0.51 -34.55
CA ALA A 293 19.50 0.81 -35.02
C ALA A 293 19.63 1.85 -33.90
N LYS A 294 19.00 1.62 -32.73
CA LYS A 294 18.91 2.58 -31.61
C LYS A 294 18.39 3.95 -32.05
N GLN A 295 17.45 3.96 -33.00
CA GLN A 295 16.94 5.16 -33.65
C GLN A 295 15.46 4.96 -34.03
N CYS A 296 14.67 6.04 -34.02
CA CYS A 296 13.27 5.99 -34.41
C CYS A 296 13.11 5.91 -35.94
N ILE A 297 12.27 5.01 -36.44
CA ILE A 297 12.05 4.78 -37.89
C ILE A 297 11.31 5.94 -38.59
N VAL A 298 10.57 6.76 -37.83
CA VAL A 298 9.71 7.81 -38.40
C VAL A 298 10.43 9.17 -38.51
N CYS A 299 11.35 9.44 -37.58
CA CYS A 299 11.92 10.78 -37.39
C CYS A 299 13.41 10.77 -37.07
N ASP A 300 14.05 9.60 -37.19
CA ASP A 300 15.50 9.45 -37.05
C ASP A 300 16.09 9.95 -35.73
N THR A 301 15.27 10.13 -34.70
CA THR A 301 15.72 10.57 -33.38
C THR A 301 16.46 9.42 -32.69
N PRO A 302 17.65 9.64 -32.10
CA PRO A 302 18.39 8.61 -31.38
C PRO A 302 17.65 8.17 -30.10
N LEU A 303 17.64 6.86 -29.84
CA LEU A 303 16.89 6.23 -28.75
C LEU A 303 17.83 5.46 -27.82
N LYS A 304 17.68 5.63 -26.50
CA LYS A 304 18.30 4.75 -25.50
C LYS A 304 17.40 3.56 -25.21
N LYS A 305 17.96 2.52 -24.59
CA LYS A 305 17.22 1.30 -24.19
C LYS A 305 16.00 1.62 -23.29
N PHE A 306 16.13 2.61 -22.40
CA PHE A 306 15.06 3.04 -21.48
C PHE A 306 14.00 3.95 -22.12
N ASP A 307 14.23 4.40 -23.36
CA ASP A 307 13.32 5.30 -24.08
C ASP A 307 12.26 4.52 -24.88
N ILE A 308 12.32 3.20 -24.87
CA ILE A 308 11.33 2.32 -25.51
C ILE A 308 10.39 1.80 -24.41
N ILE A 309 9.16 2.31 -24.37
CA ILE A 309 8.12 1.86 -23.43
C ILE A 309 7.21 0.86 -24.15
N GLU A 310 6.90 -0.26 -23.51
CA GLU A 310 5.84 -1.16 -23.95
C GLU A 310 4.48 -0.63 -23.49
N LEU A 311 3.53 -0.40 -24.39
CA LEU A 311 2.18 0.03 -24.02
C LEU A 311 1.37 -1.15 -23.47
N LYS A 312 0.86 -1.00 -22.24
CA LYS A 312 0.06 -2.01 -21.54
C LYS A 312 -1.34 -2.10 -22.13
N ARG A 313 -1.64 -3.27 -22.67
CA ARG A 313 -2.95 -3.68 -23.18
C ARG A 313 -3.61 -4.68 -22.25
N GLU A 314 -4.93 -4.72 -22.26
CA GLU A 314 -5.71 -5.75 -21.57
C GLU A 314 -6.05 -6.88 -22.54
N GLY A 315 -5.99 -8.11 -22.03
CA GLY A 315 -6.13 -9.31 -22.84
C GLY A 315 -4.85 -9.74 -23.54
N THR A 316 -4.72 -11.02 -23.85
CA THR A 316 -3.83 -11.47 -24.92
C THR A 316 -4.57 -12.42 -25.85
N GLY A 317 -4.25 -12.35 -27.14
CA GLY A 317 -4.82 -13.25 -28.15
C GLY A 317 -4.36 -14.72 -28.01
N PHE A 318 -3.54 -15.05 -27.01
CA PHE A 318 -3.12 -16.41 -26.69
C PHE A 318 -3.70 -16.84 -25.35
N ALA A 319 -4.18 -18.07 -25.27
CA ALA A 319 -4.83 -18.67 -24.09
C ALA A 319 -4.01 -18.67 -22.78
N GLY A 320 -2.79 -18.12 -22.77
CA GLY A 320 -1.90 -18.06 -21.60
C GLY A 320 -1.47 -16.66 -21.16
N GLY A 321 -1.94 -15.58 -21.80
CA GLY A 321 -1.58 -14.22 -21.39
C GLY A 321 -2.78 -13.38 -20.98
N GLY A 322 -2.74 -12.84 -19.77
CA GLY A 322 -3.71 -11.86 -19.29
C GLY A 322 -4.65 -12.42 -18.23
N MET A 323 -5.08 -11.53 -17.34
CA MET A 323 -6.08 -11.77 -16.28
C MET A 323 -7.49 -11.92 -16.87
N ALA A 324 -7.66 -12.81 -17.86
CA ALA A 324 -8.91 -13.02 -18.57
C ALA A 324 -9.84 -14.01 -17.85
N GLU A 325 -9.49 -14.47 -16.66
CA GLU A 325 -10.33 -15.32 -15.83
C GLU A 325 -10.84 -14.50 -14.64
N THR A 326 -12.15 -14.36 -14.53
CA THR A 326 -12.79 -13.83 -13.33
C THR A 326 -13.34 -14.99 -12.50
N SER A 327 -13.13 -14.92 -11.18
CA SER A 327 -13.67 -15.89 -10.24
C SER A 327 -14.63 -15.20 -9.28
N LYS A 328 -15.86 -15.71 -9.18
CA LYS A 328 -16.81 -15.32 -8.14
C LYS A 328 -16.86 -16.45 -7.10
N ALA A 329 -16.47 -16.15 -5.87
CA ALA A 329 -16.69 -17.05 -4.75
C ALA A 329 -18.16 -16.98 -4.34
N GLY A 330 -18.90 -18.08 -4.53
CA GLY A 330 -20.26 -18.25 -4.03
C GLY A 330 -20.29 -18.96 -2.67
N VAL A 331 -21.50 -19.11 -2.12
CA VAL A 331 -21.73 -19.94 -0.94
C VAL A 331 -21.28 -21.37 -1.24
N ALA A 332 -20.45 -21.94 -0.38
CA ALA A 332 -20.03 -23.33 -0.52
C ALA A 332 -21.26 -24.24 -0.41
N PHE A 333 -21.32 -25.29 -1.22
CA PHE A 333 -22.36 -26.30 -1.09
C PHE A 333 -22.22 -26.96 0.28
N GLN A 334 -23.14 -26.66 1.18
CA GLN A 334 -23.34 -27.43 2.41
C GLN A 334 -24.32 -28.54 2.06
N GLY A 335 -23.76 -29.65 1.55
CA GLY A 335 -24.48 -30.90 1.39
C GLY A 335 -24.47 -31.71 2.67
#